data_AF-A0A6N9Z5S8-F1
#
_entry.id   AF-A0A6N9Z5S8-F1
#
_cell.length_a   1.000
_cell.length_b   1.000
_cell.length_c   1.000
_cell.angle_alpha   90.00
_cell.angle_beta   90.00
_cell.angle_gamma   90.00
#
_symmetry.space_group_name_H-M   'P 1'
#
loop_
_entity.id
_entity.type
_entity.pdbx_description
1 polymer ?
#
loop_
_entity_poly.entity_id
_entity_poly.type
_entity_poly.pdbx_seq_one_letter_code
_entity_poly.pdbx_strand_id
1 'polypeptide(L)' 'MSFESMRVQAGYAKRKDLSERCGVSVQRLHDWETGFRDPRGISLRTAHEISSALGITLDDFWNGLNE' A
#
# COMPACT_ATOMS: atom_id res chain seq x y z
N MET A 1 -4.10 10.12 4.42
CA MET A 1 -5.02 9.35 3.56
C MET A 1 -4.85 7.86 3.90
N SER A 2 -5.93 7.10 4.13
CA SER A 2 -5.78 5.69 4.52
C SER A 2 -5.19 4.84 3.39
N PHE A 3 -4.44 3.78 3.74
CA PHE A 3 -3.90 2.81 2.77
C PHE A 3 -4.98 2.23 1.85
N GLU A 4 -6.19 2.02 2.39
CA GLU A 4 -7.35 1.59 1.62
C GLU A 4 -7.72 2.59 0.52
N SER A 5 -7.73 3.89 0.85
CA SER A 5 -8.05 4.95 -0.10
C SER A 5 -7.02 5.02 -1.23
N MET A 6 -5.74 4.81 -0.93
CA MET A 6 -4.68 4.74 -1.96
C MET A 6 -4.91 3.56 -2.90
N ARG A 7 -5.23 2.38 -2.34
CA ARG A 7 -5.54 1.18 -3.12
C ARG A 7 -6.76 1.39 -4.03
N VAL A 8 -7.84 1.94 -3.50
CA VAL A 8 -9.08 2.17 -4.26
C VAL A 8 -8.87 3.21 -5.37
N GLN A 9 -8.11 4.29 -5.11
CA GLN A 9 -7.78 5.30 -6.12
C GLN A 9 -6.90 4.74 -7.24
N ALA A 10 -5.99 3.82 -6.92
CA ALA A 10 -5.22 3.09 -7.91
C ALA A 10 -6.05 2.07 -8.72
N GLY A 11 -7.36 1.96 -8.48
CA GLY A 11 -8.28 1.08 -9.22
C GLY A 11 -8.36 -0.35 -8.68
N TYR A 12 -7.73 -0.65 -7.55
CA TYR A 12 -7.76 -1.96 -6.94
C TYR A 12 -8.96 -2.10 -6.01
N ALA A 13 -10.04 -2.75 -6.47
CA ALA A 13 -11.23 -2.96 -5.66
C ALA A 13 -10.99 -3.94 -4.48
N LYS A 14 -10.09 -4.92 -4.64
CA LYS A 14 -9.76 -5.90 -3.58
C LYS A 14 -8.27 -5.90 -3.27
N ARG A 15 -7.92 -6.31 -2.05
CA ARG A 15 -6.53 -6.50 -1.61
C ARG A 15 -5.79 -7.54 -2.42
N LYS A 16 -6.50 -8.57 -2.93
CA LYS A 16 -5.91 -9.64 -3.73
C LYS A 16 -5.30 -9.08 -5.03
N ASP A 17 -5.99 -8.18 -5.70
CA ASP A 17 -5.49 -7.58 -6.95
C ASP A 17 -4.19 -6.79 -6.72
N LEU A 18 -4.12 -6.00 -5.65
CA LEU A 18 -2.89 -5.29 -5.27
C LEU A 18 -1.79 -6.28 -4.84
N SER A 19 -2.15 -7.30 -4.06
CA SER A 19 -1.24 -8.35 -3.59
C SER A 19 -0.53 -9.07 -4.75
N GLU A 20 -1.29 -9.43 -5.79
CA GLU A 20 -0.76 -10.07 -7.00
C GLU A 20 0.15 -9.13 -7.81
N ARG A 21 -0.05 -7.81 -7.70
CA ARG A 21 0.76 -6.82 -8.40
C ARG A 21 2.07 -6.48 -7.68
N CYS A 22 2.06 -6.30 -6.36
CA CYS A 22 3.22 -5.86 -5.60
C CYS A 22 3.95 -7.00 -4.85
N GLY A 23 3.43 -8.23 -4.91
CA GLY A 23 4.02 -9.39 -4.24
C GLY A 23 3.89 -9.36 -2.71
N VAL A 24 3.10 -8.45 -2.15
CA VAL A 24 2.82 -8.37 -0.71
C VAL A 24 1.61 -9.23 -0.40
N SER A 25 1.68 -10.08 0.62
CA SER A 25 0.55 -10.94 1.02
C SER A 25 -0.69 -10.12 1.39
N VAL A 26 -1.87 -10.61 1.00
CA VAL A 26 -3.18 -10.02 1.34
C VAL A 26 -3.32 -9.72 2.84
N GLN A 27 -2.81 -10.60 3.70
CA GLN A 27 -2.84 -10.40 5.15
C GLN A 27 -2.07 -9.14 5.58
N ARG A 28 -0.89 -8.86 5.00
CA ARG A 28 -0.11 -7.65 5.33
C ARG A 28 -0.82 -6.39 4.86
N LEU A 29 -1.44 -6.43 3.68
CA LEU A 29 -2.24 -5.30 3.17
C LEU A 29 -3.42 -5.01 4.10
N HIS A 30 -4.14 -6.05 4.56
CA HIS A 30 -5.20 -5.90 5.55
C HIS A 30 -4.69 -5.29 6.86
N ASP A 31 -3.54 -5.77 7.35
CA ASP A 31 -2.90 -5.29 8.58
C ASP A 31 -2.61 -3.79 8.58
N TRP A 32 -2.17 -3.27 7.43
CA TRP A 32 -1.92 -1.84 7.23
C TRP A 32 -3.20 -1.03 7.06
N GLU A 33 -4.20 -1.59 6.39
CA GLU A 33 -5.50 -0.92 6.23
C GLU A 33 -6.29 -0.82 7.54
N THR A 34 -6.20 -1.82 8.42
CA THR A 34 -6.87 -1.81 9.73
C THR A 34 -6.06 -1.13 10.82
N GLY A 35 -4.82 -0.72 10.53
CA GLY A 35 -3.91 -0.11 11.50
C GLY A 35 -3.34 -1.09 12.53
N PHE A 36 -3.50 -2.40 12.34
CA PHE A 36 -2.86 -3.40 13.22
C PHE A 36 -1.33 -3.33 13.13
N ARG A 37 -0.79 -3.03 11.95
CA ARG A 37 0.61 -2.63 11.77
C ARG A 37 0.72 -1.28 11.11
N ASP A 38 1.76 -0.58 11.53
CA ASP A 38 2.18 0.66 10.91
C ASP A 38 2.93 0.37 9.59
N PRO A 39 2.44 0.85 8.44
CA PRO A 39 3.09 0.68 7.14
C PRO A 39 4.37 1.54 6.98
N ARG A 40 4.68 2.46 7.89
CA ARG A 40 5.92 3.28 7.86
C ARG A 40 7.16 2.49 8.27
N GLY A 41 6.97 1.33 8.92
CA GLY A 41 8.04 0.40 9.28
C GLY A 41 8.46 -0.59 8.18
N ILE A 42 7.93 -0.48 6.95
CA ILE A 42 8.28 -1.43 5.88
C ILE A 42 9.63 -1.12 5.24
N SER A 43 10.24 -2.15 4.64
CA SER A 43 11.49 -1.97 3.89
C SER A 43 11.27 -1.07 2.67
N LEU A 44 12.29 -0.27 2.32
CA LEU A 44 12.28 0.60 1.14
C LEU A 44 11.90 -0.15 -0.15
N ARG A 45 12.41 -1.37 -0.33
CA ARG A 45 12.04 -2.24 -1.45
C ARG A 45 10.54 -2.51 -1.49
N THR A 46 9.94 -2.86 -0.36
CA THR A 46 8.50 -3.14 -0.29
C THR A 46 7.68 -1.88 -0.56
N ALA A 47 8.10 -0.74 -0.01
CA ALA A 47 7.46 0.54 -0.30
C ALA A 47 7.51 0.87 -1.80
N HIS A 48 8.65 0.63 -2.45
CA HIS A 48 8.82 0.82 -3.90
C HIS A 48 7.92 -0.12 -4.73
N GLU A 49 7.81 -1.39 -4.39
CA GLU A 49 6.93 -2.33 -5.10
C GLU A 49 5.46 -1.92 -4.97
N ILE A 50 5.05 -1.44 -3.80
CA ILE A 50 3.69 -0.97 -3.56
C ILE A 50 3.43 0.33 -4.33
N SER A 51 4.30 1.33 -4.23
CA SER A 51 4.12 2.61 -4.94
C SER A 51 4.09 2.40 -6.46
N SER A 52 4.97 1.53 -6.97
CA SER A 52 4.98 1.13 -8.39
C SER A 52 3.67 0.43 -8.80
N ALA A 53 3.15 -0.48 -7.96
CA ALA A 53 1.86 -1.13 -8.21
C ALA A 53 0.68 -0.15 -8.17
N LEU A 54 0.72 0.82 -7.25
CA LEU A 54 -0.30 1.86 -7.11
C LEU A 54 -0.22 2.93 -8.22
N GLY A 55 0.86 2.95 -9.01
CA GLY A 55 1.06 3.95 -10.06
C GLY A 55 1.43 5.34 -9.52
N ILE A 56 1.95 5.42 -8.30
CA ILE A 56 2.35 6.65 -7.62
C ILE A 56 3.85 6.66 -7.35
N THR A 57 4.40 7.83 -7.05
CA THR A 57 5.80 7.92 -6.63
C THR A 57 5.97 7.41 -5.19
N LEU A 58 7.20 7.04 -4.84
CA LEU A 58 7.51 6.66 -3.47
C LEU A 58 7.27 7.82 -2.48
N ASP A 59 7.48 9.06 -2.91
CA ASP A 59 7.21 10.26 -2.11
C ASP A 59 5.72 10.42 -1.83
N ASP A 60 4.87 10.29 -2.86
CA ASP A 60 3.41 10.33 -2.73
C ASP A 60 2.89 9.22 -1.80
N PHE A 61 3.47 8.02 -1.90
CA PHE A 61 3.17 6.92 -0.99
C PHE A 61 3.45 7.28 0.47
N TRP A 62 4.62 7.88 0.76
CA TRP A 62 4.95 8.30 2.13
C TRP A 62 4.13 9.50 2.60
N ASN A 63 3.84 10.45 1.72
CA ASN A 63 3.03 11.62 2.03
C ASN A 63 1.62 11.18 2.45
N GLY A 64 0.98 10.30 1.65
CA GLY A 64 -0.36 9.83 1.97
C GLY A 64 -0.44 9.02 3.26
N LEU A 65 0.63 8.33 3.66
CA LEU A 65 0.72 7.66 4.97
C LEU A 65 0.87 8.62 6.16
N ASN A 66 1.29 9.87 5.95
CA ASN A 66 1.49 10.88 7.00
C ASN A 66 0.29 11.81 7.22
N GLU A 67 -0.63 11.86 6.26
CA GLU A 67 -1.91 12.59 6.33
C GLU A 67 -3.02 11.79 7.04
#